data_AF-A0A949Q848-F1
#
_entry.id   AF-A0A949Q848-F1
#
_cell.length_a   1.000
_cell.length_b   1.000
_cell.length_c   1.000
_cell.angle_alpha   90.00
_cell.angle_beta   90.00
_cell.angle_gamma   90.00
#
_symmetry.space_group_name_H-M   'P 1'
#
loop_
_entity.id
_entity.type
_entity.pdbx_description
1 polymer ?
#
loop_
_entity_poly.entity_id
_entity_poly.type
_entity_poly.pdbx_seq_one_letter_code
_entity_poly.pdbx_strand_id
1 'polypeptide(L)'
;EAVGQEASSVPAFIYCGKMEVGFDRAETSGRALEASLRLCHESADLSVEGNAAQAAPVTPPAATLNLPILGPMTADQLSLPVFTLVIVGLDAFNPCAFFVLLFLLSLLVHAGSRGRMLFIGAVFLFFSGLIYFLFMAAWLNVFQWLGSVLLVAPTALSDLRVALLLLTAALGLSWLIHRLKKAGPVEKN
;
A
#
# COMPACT_ATOMS: atom_id res chain seq x y z
N GLU A 1 8.48 11.79 -15.56
CA GLU A 1 9.38 12.96 -15.71
C GLU A 1 8.60 14.29 -15.59
N ALA A 2 7.81 14.47 -14.52
CA ALA A 2 6.87 15.60 -14.42
C ALA A 2 7.52 16.90 -13.88
N VAL A 3 8.77 16.84 -13.41
CA VAL A 3 9.52 17.98 -12.81
C VAL A 3 10.86 18.20 -13.51
N GLY A 4 11.15 17.49 -14.61
CA GLY A 4 12.46 17.55 -15.29
C GLY A 4 13.65 17.11 -14.44
N GLN A 5 13.40 16.46 -13.30
CA GLN A 5 14.40 15.90 -12.40
C GLN A 5 14.21 14.37 -12.35
N GLU A 6 15.32 13.63 -12.43
CA GLU A 6 15.30 12.17 -12.27
C GLU A 6 15.23 11.81 -10.79
N ALA A 7 14.30 10.92 -10.43
CA ALA A 7 14.20 10.42 -9.07
C ALA A 7 15.32 9.40 -8.83
N SER A 8 16.36 9.81 -8.10
CA SER A 8 17.51 8.96 -7.77
C SER A 8 17.31 8.10 -6.51
N SER A 9 16.27 8.37 -5.70
CA SER A 9 16.00 7.66 -4.45
C SER A 9 14.51 7.74 -4.04
N VAL A 10 14.07 6.80 -3.17
CA VAL A 10 12.70 6.70 -2.64
C VAL A 10 12.75 6.88 -1.11
N PRO A 11 11.82 7.60 -0.47
CA PRO A 11 10.65 8.28 -1.07
C PRO A 11 11.00 9.61 -1.74
N ALA A 12 10.24 9.96 -2.79
CA ALA A 12 10.30 11.24 -3.48
C ALA A 12 8.96 11.99 -3.29
N PHE A 13 9.03 13.26 -2.93
CA PHE A 13 7.89 14.14 -2.69
C PHE A 13 7.85 15.20 -3.79
N ILE A 14 6.69 15.39 -4.42
CA ILE A 14 6.49 16.38 -5.48
C ILE A 14 5.44 17.39 -5.02
N TYR A 15 5.81 18.65 -4.92
CA TYR A 15 4.92 19.73 -4.50
C TYR A 15 5.40 21.09 -5.02
N CYS A 16 4.48 22.02 -5.30
CA CYS A 16 4.80 23.35 -5.87
C CYS A 16 5.78 23.32 -7.06
N GLY A 17 5.71 22.30 -7.92
CA GLY A 17 6.61 22.15 -9.07
C GLY A 17 8.06 21.82 -8.74
N LYS A 18 8.39 21.50 -7.48
CA LYS A 18 9.69 20.96 -7.07
C LYS A 18 9.58 19.52 -6.62
N MET A 19 10.66 18.77 -6.80
CA MET A 19 10.80 17.39 -6.34
C MET A 19 11.88 17.35 -5.25
N GLU A 20 11.53 16.84 -4.08
CA GLU A 20 12.47 16.58 -3.00
C GLU A 20 12.59 15.06 -2.80
N VAL A 21 13.82 14.56 -2.71
CA VAL A 21 14.12 13.13 -2.61
C VAL A 21 14.81 12.82 -1.28
N GLY A 22 14.40 11.72 -0.66
CA GLY A 22 14.93 11.26 0.61
C GLY A 22 14.05 11.65 1.81
N PHE A 23 13.92 10.71 2.74
CA PHE A 23 13.27 10.92 4.03
C PHE A 23 14.01 10.09 5.08
N ASP A 24 14.49 10.75 6.14
CA ASP A 24 15.24 10.09 7.20
C ASP A 24 14.38 9.93 8.46
N ARG A 25 13.99 11.05 9.06
CA ARG A 25 13.24 11.08 10.33
C ARG A 25 12.29 12.27 10.36
N ALA A 26 11.19 12.13 11.12
CA ALA A 26 10.17 13.15 11.25
C ALA A 26 10.73 14.46 11.83
N GLU A 27 11.70 14.38 12.72
CA GLU A 27 12.26 15.55 13.44
C GLU A 27 13.25 16.36 12.59
N THR A 28 13.86 15.76 11.57
CA THR A 28 14.85 16.41 10.70
C THR A 28 14.26 16.73 9.33
N SER A 29 14.27 15.75 8.42
CA SER A 29 13.76 15.91 7.06
C SER A 29 12.23 16.09 7.04
N GLY A 30 11.51 15.46 7.98
CA GLY A 30 10.07 15.65 8.12
C GLY A 30 9.66 17.10 8.41
N ARG A 31 10.31 17.77 9.38
CA ARG A 31 10.04 19.19 9.67
C ARG A 31 10.35 20.12 8.51
N ALA A 32 11.45 19.87 7.79
CA ALA A 32 11.82 20.67 6.62
C ALA A 32 10.81 20.51 5.48
N LEU A 33 10.34 19.28 5.26
CA LEU A 33 9.30 18.96 4.28
C LEU A 33 7.95 19.60 4.67
N GLU A 34 7.54 19.47 5.93
CA GLU A 34 6.27 20.06 6.44
C GLU A 34 6.27 21.58 6.32
N ALA A 35 7.36 22.25 6.71
CA ALA A 35 7.50 23.70 6.57
C ALA A 35 7.39 24.13 5.10
N SER A 36 8.03 23.39 4.19
CA SER A 36 8.01 23.68 2.77
C SER A 36 6.64 23.44 2.13
N LEU A 37 5.91 22.40 2.57
CA LEU A 37 4.53 22.14 2.14
C LEU A 37 3.56 23.22 2.63
N ARG A 38 3.74 23.70 3.86
CA ARG A 38 2.93 24.77 4.43
C ARG A 38 3.11 26.09 3.69
N LEU A 39 4.36 26.46 3.37
CA LEU A 39 4.67 27.64 2.54
C LEU A 39 4.07 27.51 1.13
N CYS A 40 4.12 26.31 0.55
CA CYS A 40 3.50 26.02 -0.74
C CYS A 40 1.98 26.24 -0.69
N HIS A 41 1.31 25.76 0.37
CA HIS A 41 -0.12 25.96 0.55
C HIS A 41 -0.49 27.43 0.76
N GLU A 42 0.23 28.13 1.64
CA GLU A 42 -0.02 29.55 1.94
C GLU A 42 0.20 30.45 0.70
N SER A 43 1.20 30.13 -0.14
CA SER A 43 1.41 30.83 -1.41
C SER A 43 0.35 30.50 -2.48
N ALA A 44 -0.25 29.31 -2.43
CA ALA A 44 -1.38 28.95 -3.28
C ALA A 44 -2.67 29.70 -2.84
N ASP A 45 -2.90 29.86 -1.54
CA ASP A 45 -4.05 30.63 -1.03
C ASP A 45 -3.92 32.14 -1.37
N LEU A 46 -2.71 32.70 -1.27
CA LEU A 46 -2.46 34.11 -1.63
C LEU A 46 -2.59 34.41 -3.13
N SER A 47 -2.40 33.41 -3.99
CA SER A 47 -2.57 33.55 -5.44
C SER A 47 -4.03 33.42 -5.90
N VAL A 48 -4.97 33.13 -4.97
CA VAL A 48 -6.41 33.12 -5.22
C VAL A 48 -7.06 34.50 -4.96
N GLU A 49 -6.47 35.36 -4.12
CA GLU A 49 -7.06 36.67 -3.75
C GLU A 49 -6.41 37.90 -4.42
N GLY A 50 -5.36 37.75 -5.23
CA GLY A 50 -4.67 38.89 -5.85
C GLY A 50 -4.10 38.61 -7.24
N ASN A 51 -4.68 39.25 -8.26
CA ASN A 51 -4.16 39.46 -9.61
C ASN A 51 -3.24 38.36 -10.18
N ALA A 52 -3.83 37.50 -11.04
CA ALA A 52 -3.16 36.54 -11.89
C ALA A 52 -2.29 37.22 -12.99
N ALA A 53 -1.20 37.85 -12.59
CA ALA A 53 -0.12 38.28 -13.48
C ALA A 53 1.22 38.08 -12.78
N GLN A 54 1.97 37.07 -13.25
CA GLN A 54 3.37 36.69 -12.91
C GLN A 54 3.67 35.64 -11.83
N ALA A 55 2.69 34.92 -11.27
CA ALA A 55 2.97 33.56 -10.83
C ALA A 55 2.61 32.63 -12.00
N ALA A 56 3.62 31.96 -12.59
CA ALA A 56 3.36 30.92 -13.57
C ALA A 56 2.33 29.95 -12.96
N PRO A 57 1.21 29.66 -13.64
CA PRO A 57 0.27 28.69 -13.14
C PRO A 57 0.99 27.35 -13.20
N VAL A 58 1.52 26.89 -12.06
CA VAL A 58 1.72 25.46 -11.83
C VAL A 58 0.34 24.87 -11.61
N THR A 59 -0.44 24.88 -12.69
CA THR A 59 -1.37 23.79 -12.95
C THR A 59 -0.53 22.52 -12.72
N PRO A 60 -0.89 21.62 -11.78
CA PRO A 60 -0.23 20.33 -11.72
C PRO A 60 -0.23 19.81 -13.16
N PRO A 61 0.92 19.43 -13.74
CA PRO A 61 0.90 18.88 -15.09
C PRO A 61 -0.08 17.73 -15.02
N ALA A 62 -1.24 17.93 -15.66
CA ALA A 62 -2.30 16.94 -15.70
C ALA A 62 -1.60 15.63 -16.02
N ALA A 63 -1.69 14.63 -15.16
CA ALA A 63 -0.82 13.46 -15.24
C ALA A 63 -1.03 12.81 -16.61
N THR A 64 -0.17 13.18 -17.57
CA THR A 64 -0.24 12.76 -18.95
C THR A 64 0.35 11.38 -18.97
N LEU A 65 -0.52 10.38 -18.95
CA LEU A 65 -0.18 9.00 -19.15
C LEU A 65 0.16 8.83 -20.63
N ASN A 66 1.46 8.79 -20.94
CA ASN A 66 1.93 8.50 -22.28
C ASN A 66 1.78 7.00 -22.54
N LEU A 67 0.69 6.63 -23.22
CA LEU A 67 0.44 5.25 -23.63
C LEU A 67 1.12 5.01 -24.99
N PRO A 68 1.93 3.95 -25.15
CA PRO A 68 2.77 3.74 -26.34
C PRO A 68 2.00 3.58 -27.66
N ILE A 69 0.68 3.32 -27.60
CA ILE A 69 -0.20 3.17 -28.78
C ILE A 69 -1.19 4.34 -28.89
N LEU A 70 -1.60 4.93 -27.75
CA LEU A 70 -2.67 5.93 -27.70
C LEU A 70 -2.14 7.37 -27.62
N GLY A 71 -0.87 7.59 -27.29
CA GLY A 71 -0.28 8.92 -27.12
C GLY A 71 -0.48 9.50 -25.71
N PRO A 72 -0.13 10.78 -25.48
CA PRO A 72 -0.28 11.45 -24.18
C PRO A 72 -1.76 11.63 -23.84
N MET A 73 -2.24 10.88 -22.86
CA MET A 73 -3.63 10.92 -22.39
C MET A 73 -3.64 11.40 -20.94
N THR A 74 -4.38 12.46 -20.62
CA THR A 74 -4.56 12.86 -19.22
C THR A 74 -5.57 11.92 -18.56
N ALA A 75 -5.30 11.51 -17.31
CA ALA A 75 -6.20 10.62 -16.56
C ALA A 75 -7.65 11.16 -16.47
N ASP A 76 -7.81 12.48 -16.53
CA ASP A 76 -9.10 13.18 -16.51
C ASP A 76 -9.92 13.02 -17.80
N GLN A 77 -9.31 12.60 -18.90
CA GLN A 77 -9.99 12.37 -20.19
C GLN A 77 -10.37 10.90 -20.44
N LEU A 78 -9.91 9.98 -19.59
CA LEU A 78 -10.35 8.60 -19.61
C LEU A 78 -11.59 8.45 -18.72
N SER A 79 -12.73 8.12 -19.33
CA SER A 79 -13.91 7.75 -18.53
C SER A 79 -13.56 6.54 -17.66
N LEU A 80 -13.92 6.59 -16.37
CA LEU A 80 -13.72 5.52 -15.39
C LEU A 80 -13.93 4.10 -15.94
N PRO A 81 -15.01 3.80 -16.71
CA PRO A 81 -15.20 2.47 -17.28
C PRO A 81 -14.17 2.09 -18.36
N VAL A 82 -13.72 3.03 -19.20
CA VAL A 82 -12.69 2.76 -20.22
C VAL A 82 -11.35 2.48 -19.56
N PHE A 83 -11.00 3.23 -18.52
CA PHE A 83 -9.80 2.97 -17.73
C PHE A 83 -9.84 1.57 -17.10
N THR A 84 -10.96 1.18 -16.50
CA THR A 84 -11.13 -0.18 -15.95
C THR A 84 -10.98 -1.26 -17.03
N LEU A 85 -11.55 -1.07 -18.23
CA LEU A 85 -11.39 -2.02 -19.33
C LEU A 85 -9.94 -2.17 -19.79
N VAL A 86 -9.19 -1.08 -19.86
CA VAL A 86 -7.76 -1.11 -20.22
C VAL A 86 -6.98 -1.89 -19.17
N ILE A 87 -7.19 -1.63 -17.88
CA ILE A 87 -6.50 -2.32 -16.79
C ILE A 87 -6.85 -3.81 -16.77
N VAL A 88 -8.13 -4.16 -16.90
CA VAL A 88 -8.58 -5.56 -16.96
C VAL A 88 -7.99 -6.26 -18.19
N GLY A 89 -7.91 -5.57 -19.34
CA GLY A 89 -7.30 -6.10 -20.55
C GLY A 89 -5.81 -6.38 -20.37
N LEU A 90 -5.06 -5.46 -19.77
CA LEU A 90 -3.64 -5.64 -19.48
C LEU A 90 -3.40 -6.81 -18.51
N ASP A 91 -4.23 -6.96 -17.48
CA ASP A 91 -4.11 -8.06 -16.52
C ASP A 91 -4.57 -9.41 -17.11
N ALA A 92 -5.48 -9.42 -18.09
CA ALA A 92 -5.85 -10.65 -18.79
C ALA A 92 -4.68 -11.28 -19.59
N PHE A 93 -3.70 -10.47 -19.99
CA PHE A 93 -2.45 -10.95 -20.61
C PHE A 93 -1.40 -11.42 -19.60
N ASN A 94 -1.69 -11.35 -18.29
CA ASN A 94 -0.85 -11.95 -17.27
C ASN A 94 -0.82 -13.47 -17.46
N PRO A 95 0.37 -14.12 -17.53
CA PRO A 95 0.47 -15.56 -17.78
C PRO A 95 -0.32 -16.41 -16.76
N CYS A 96 -0.49 -15.91 -15.53
CA CYS A 96 -1.30 -16.55 -14.51
C CYS A 96 -2.81 -16.51 -14.84
N ALA A 97 -3.33 -15.33 -15.20
CA ALA A 97 -4.74 -15.14 -15.53
C ALA A 97 -5.14 -15.89 -16.81
N PHE A 98 -4.27 -15.87 -17.82
CA PHE A 98 -4.49 -16.57 -19.08
C PHE A 98 -4.65 -18.08 -18.90
N PHE A 99 -3.82 -18.71 -18.07
CA PHE A 99 -3.88 -20.15 -17.80
C PHE A 99 -5.23 -20.57 -17.17
N VAL A 100 -5.70 -19.80 -16.20
CA VAL A 100 -6.99 -20.02 -15.54
C VAL A 100 -8.14 -19.87 -16.54
N LEU A 101 -8.09 -18.86 -17.41
CA LEU A 101 -9.11 -18.61 -18.42
C LEU A 101 -9.20 -19.77 -19.42
N LEU A 102 -8.06 -20.28 -19.89
CA LEU A 102 -8.02 -21.44 -20.80
C LEU A 102 -8.58 -22.71 -20.14
N PHE A 103 -8.27 -22.93 -18.87
CA PHE A 103 -8.83 -24.05 -18.12
C PHE A 103 -10.36 -23.95 -18.02
N LEU A 104 -10.87 -22.77 -17.68
CA LEU A 104 -12.30 -22.49 -17.60
C LEU A 104 -12.97 -22.71 -18.98
N LEU A 105 -12.38 -22.17 -20.05
CA LEU A 105 -12.89 -22.31 -21.42
C LEU A 105 -12.94 -23.79 -21.86
N SER A 106 -11.91 -24.57 -21.51
CA SER A 106 -11.85 -26.02 -21.79
C SER A 106 -13.01 -26.78 -21.13
N LEU A 107 -13.31 -26.50 -19.86
CA LEU A 107 -14.43 -27.11 -19.14
C LEU A 107 -15.79 -26.70 -19.74
N LEU A 108 -15.91 -25.46 -20.20
CA LEU A 108 -17.15 -24.94 -20.79
C LEU A 108 -17.43 -25.54 -22.17
N VAL A 109 -16.41 -25.76 -23.00
CA VAL A 109 -16.54 -26.39 -24.33
C VAL A 109 -17.10 -27.81 -24.21
N HIS A 110 -16.74 -28.54 -23.15
CA HIS A 110 -17.21 -29.91 -22.93
C HIS A 110 -18.66 -29.99 -22.34
N ALA A 111 -19.19 -28.90 -21.80
CA ALA A 111 -20.48 -28.92 -21.09
C ALA A 111 -21.72 -29.05 -22.01
N GLY A 112 -21.58 -28.84 -23.32
CA GLY A 112 -22.58 -29.13 -24.36
C GLY A 112 -23.89 -28.33 -24.34
N SER A 113 -24.29 -27.70 -23.22
CA SER A 113 -25.52 -26.90 -23.11
C SER A 113 -25.29 -25.52 -22.49
N ARG A 114 -25.88 -24.47 -23.11
CA ARG A 114 -25.70 -23.05 -22.74
C ARG A 114 -26.04 -22.74 -21.27
N GLY A 115 -27.06 -23.40 -20.71
CA GLY A 115 -27.43 -23.25 -19.30
C GLY A 115 -26.40 -23.84 -18.32
N ARG A 116 -25.81 -25.00 -18.65
CA ARG A 116 -24.74 -25.62 -17.83
C ARG A 116 -23.46 -24.80 -17.92
N MET A 117 -23.15 -24.26 -19.09
CA MET A 117 -22.03 -23.37 -19.33
C MET A 117 -22.08 -22.13 -18.42
N LEU A 118 -23.22 -21.43 -18.40
CA LEU A 118 -23.40 -20.24 -17.55
C LEU A 118 -23.28 -20.58 -16.06
N PHE A 119 -23.89 -21.70 -15.62
CA PHE A 119 -23.89 -22.10 -14.22
C PHE A 119 -22.48 -22.47 -13.73
N ILE A 120 -21.74 -23.28 -14.50
CA ILE A 120 -20.37 -23.68 -14.15
C ILE A 120 -19.45 -22.47 -14.11
N GLY A 121 -19.54 -21.58 -15.12
CA GLY A 121 -18.77 -20.34 -15.15
C GLY A 121 -19.08 -19.42 -13.96
N ALA A 122 -20.37 -19.22 -13.65
CA ALA A 122 -20.78 -18.36 -12.54
C ALA A 122 -20.30 -18.89 -11.18
N VAL A 123 -20.44 -20.20 -10.92
CA VAL A 123 -19.97 -20.82 -9.68
C VAL A 123 -18.45 -20.69 -9.57
N PHE A 124 -17.72 -20.97 -10.64
CA PHE A 124 -16.27 -20.83 -10.67
C PHE A 124 -15.81 -19.39 -10.39
N LEU A 125 -16.37 -18.40 -11.12
CA LEU A 125 -16.05 -16.98 -10.92
C LEU A 125 -16.40 -16.53 -9.49
N PHE A 126 -17.54 -16.97 -8.97
CA PHE A 126 -17.98 -16.61 -7.63
C PHE A 126 -17.02 -17.10 -6.55
N PHE A 127 -16.67 -18.39 -6.55
CA PHE A 127 -15.74 -18.93 -5.55
C PHE A 127 -14.31 -18.41 -5.73
N SER A 128 -13.83 -18.28 -6.96
CA SER A 128 -12.50 -17.72 -7.24
C SER A 128 -12.40 -16.27 -6.77
N GLY A 129 -13.39 -15.44 -7.12
CA GLY A 129 -13.47 -14.05 -6.67
C GLY A 129 -13.61 -13.94 -5.16
N LEU A 130 -14.42 -14.81 -4.53
CA LEU A 130 -14.59 -14.82 -3.08
C LEU A 130 -13.28 -15.14 -2.35
N ILE A 131 -12.55 -16.18 -2.78
CA ILE A 131 -11.27 -16.55 -2.18
C ILE A 131 -10.24 -15.43 -2.37
N TYR A 132 -10.16 -14.85 -3.58
CA TYR A 132 -9.26 -13.73 -3.85
C TYR A 132 -9.59 -12.52 -2.97
N PHE A 133 -10.87 -12.17 -2.85
CA PHE A 133 -11.33 -11.09 -1.99
C PHE A 133 -10.96 -11.33 -0.53
N LEU A 134 -11.22 -12.53 0.00
CA LEU A 134 -10.87 -12.89 1.38
C LEU A 134 -9.37 -12.82 1.62
N PHE A 135 -8.56 -13.27 0.65
CA PHE A 135 -7.11 -13.21 0.74
C PHE A 135 -6.62 -11.75 0.77
N MET A 136 -7.12 -10.90 -0.15
CA MET A 136 -6.78 -9.48 -0.17
C MET A 136 -7.22 -8.75 1.10
N ALA A 137 -8.41 -9.07 1.62
CA ALA A 137 -8.89 -8.54 2.89
C ALA A 137 -8.00 -8.99 4.06
N ALA A 138 -7.66 -10.27 4.16
CA ALA A 138 -6.78 -10.79 5.20
C ALA A 138 -5.40 -10.13 5.13
N TRP A 139 -4.85 -9.97 3.93
CA TRP A 139 -3.56 -9.34 3.70
C TRP A 139 -3.55 -7.86 4.11
N LEU A 140 -4.62 -7.12 3.79
CA LEU A 140 -4.80 -5.74 4.27
C LEU A 140 -4.84 -5.66 5.80
N ASN A 141 -5.53 -6.60 6.45
CA ASN A 141 -5.55 -6.68 7.92
C ASN A 141 -4.16 -6.97 8.50
N VAL A 142 -3.40 -7.88 7.87
CA VAL A 142 -2.01 -8.18 8.25
C VAL A 142 -1.13 -6.94 8.08
N PHE A 143 -1.24 -6.22 6.96
CA PHE A 143 -0.49 -4.99 6.71
C PHE A 143 -0.86 -3.85 7.65
N GLN A 144 -2.12 -3.74 8.03
CA GLN A 144 -2.55 -2.76 9.03
C GLN A 144 -1.99 -3.12 10.41
N TRP A 145 -1.98 -4.40 10.77
CA TRP A 145 -1.37 -4.88 12.01
C TRP A 145 0.15 -4.68 12.01
N LEU A 146 0.87 -5.08 10.96
CA LEU A 146 2.29 -4.82 10.79
C LEU A 146 2.61 -3.33 10.77
N GLY A 147 1.81 -2.51 10.09
CA GLY A 147 1.98 -1.05 10.04
C GLY A 147 1.82 -0.42 11.42
N SER A 148 0.83 -0.84 12.20
CA SER A 148 0.67 -0.38 13.58
C SER A 148 1.84 -0.80 14.47
N VAL A 149 2.32 -2.04 14.36
CA VAL A 149 3.50 -2.49 15.12
C VAL A 149 4.75 -1.75 14.67
N LEU A 150 4.97 -1.51 13.39
CA LEU A 150 6.17 -0.83 12.88
C LEU A 150 6.20 0.68 13.17
N LEU A 151 5.04 1.33 13.29
CA LEU A 151 4.93 2.74 13.69
C LEU A 151 4.92 2.93 15.23
N VAL A 152 4.34 1.99 15.99
CA VAL A 152 4.24 2.08 17.46
C VAL A 152 5.47 1.48 18.16
N ALA A 153 6.12 0.46 17.58
CA ALA A 153 7.27 -0.20 18.19
C ALA A 153 8.49 0.72 18.37
N PRO A 154 8.85 1.63 17.45
CA PRO A 154 9.97 2.55 17.67
C PRO A 154 9.71 3.47 18.88
N THR A 155 8.46 3.90 19.08
CA THR A 155 8.08 4.76 20.21
C THR A 155 7.87 4.01 21.53
N ALA A 156 7.43 2.74 21.47
CA ALA A 156 7.21 1.91 22.65
C ALA A 156 8.51 1.24 23.16
N LEU A 157 9.49 0.99 22.30
CA LEU A 157 10.81 0.47 22.68
C LEU A 157 11.77 1.58 23.16
N SER A 158 11.53 2.84 22.80
CA SER A 158 12.25 3.99 23.40
C SER A 158 11.81 4.29 24.83
N ASP A 159 10.65 3.80 25.26
CA ASP A 159 10.19 3.93 26.64
C ASP A 159 10.97 2.95 27.53
N LEU A 160 11.99 3.47 28.21
CA LEU A 160 12.81 2.79 29.24
C LEU A 160 11.95 1.98 30.24
N ARG A 161 10.70 2.42 30.47
CA ARG A 161 9.71 1.75 31.34
C ARG A 161 9.26 0.40 30.81
N VAL A 162 9.04 0.26 29.50
CA VAL A 162 8.62 -1.00 28.86
C VAL A 162 9.78 -2.00 28.88
N ALA A 163 11.01 -1.53 28.59
CA ALA A 163 12.20 -2.36 28.71
C ALA A 163 12.41 -2.87 30.15
N LEU A 164 12.22 -2.01 31.16
CA LEU A 164 12.34 -2.39 32.58
C LEU A 164 11.23 -3.37 33.02
N LEU A 165 10.00 -3.20 32.54
CA LEU A 165 8.90 -4.14 32.81
C LEU A 165 9.15 -5.52 32.21
N LEU A 166 9.67 -5.60 30.97
CA LEU A 166 10.01 -6.87 30.35
C LEU A 166 11.18 -7.58 31.07
N LEU A 167 12.20 -6.83 31.49
CA LEU A 167 13.33 -7.38 32.25
C LEU A 167 12.90 -7.90 33.62
N THR A 168 12.08 -7.14 34.36
CA THR A 168 11.59 -7.56 35.68
C THR A 168 10.64 -8.75 35.58
N ALA A 169 9.77 -8.81 34.56
CA ALA A 169 8.93 -9.96 34.30
C ALA A 169 9.74 -11.21 33.92
N ALA A 170 10.76 -11.07 33.06
CA ALA A 170 11.63 -12.18 32.66
C ALA A 170 12.46 -12.73 33.84
N LEU A 171 13.04 -11.86 34.67
CA LEU A 171 13.74 -12.24 35.88
C LEU A 171 12.79 -12.89 36.90
N GLY A 172 11.58 -12.35 37.06
CA GLY A 172 10.55 -12.92 37.93
C GLY A 172 10.10 -14.32 37.50
N LEU A 173 9.87 -14.51 36.20
CA LEU A 173 9.50 -15.82 35.63
C LEU A 173 10.65 -16.83 35.78
N SER A 174 11.90 -16.42 35.49
CA SER A 174 13.08 -17.27 35.67
C SER A 174 13.29 -17.67 37.13
N TRP A 175 13.11 -16.74 38.08
CA TRP A 175 13.18 -17.05 39.51
C TRP A 175 12.06 -17.98 39.96
N LEU A 176 10.83 -17.78 39.46
CA LEU A 176 9.69 -18.63 39.77
C LEU A 176 9.91 -20.06 39.28
N ILE A 177 10.37 -20.23 38.04
CA ILE A 177 10.69 -21.54 37.47
C ILE A 177 11.79 -22.23 38.29
N HIS A 178 12.84 -21.50 38.66
CA HIS A 178 13.92 -22.04 39.50
C HIS A 178 13.43 -22.42 40.90
N ARG A 179 12.54 -21.63 41.50
CA ARG A 179 11.94 -21.89 42.81
C ARG A 179 11.02 -23.11 42.78
N LEU A 180 10.21 -23.26 41.73
CA LEU A 180 9.36 -24.44 41.53
C LEU A 180 10.20 -25.70 41.31
N LYS A 181 11.30 -25.61 40.55
CA LYS A 181 12.23 -26.74 40.36
C LYS A 181 12.93 -27.16 41.66
N LYS A 182 13.29 -26.19 42.52
CA LYS A 182 13.93 -26.45 43.82
C LYS A 182 12.95 -26.96 44.89
N ALA A 183 11.65 -26.71 44.71
CA ALA A 183 10.58 -27.20 45.59
C ALA A 183 10.02 -28.57 45.17
N GLY A 184 10.59 -29.22 44.15
CA GLY A 184 10.22 -30.59 43.76
C GLY A 184 10.51 -31.59 44.89
N PRO A 185 9.68 -32.64 45.06
CA PRO A 185 9.74 -33.53 46.22
C PRO A 185 11.07 -34.30 46.27
N VAL A 186 11.67 -34.33 47.46
CA VAL A 186 12.81 -35.20 47.79
C VAL A 186 12.32 -36.64 47.72
N GLU A 187 12.74 -37.35 46.68
CA GLU A 187 12.53 -38.78 46.51
C GLU A 187 13.25 -39.50 47.68
N LYS A 188 12.46 -39.93 48.67
CA LYS A 188 12.95 -40.76 49.79
C LYS A 188 13.11 -42.18 49.26
N ASN A 189 14.35 -42.57 48.98
CA ASN A 189 14.75 -43.99 48.99
C ASN A 189 14.76 -44.52 50.42
#